data_AF-A0A9E6TCP7-F1
#
_entry.id   AF-A0A9E6TCP7-F1
#
_cell.length_a   1.000
_cell.length_b   1.000
_cell.length_c   1.000
_cell.angle_alpha   90.00
_cell.angle_beta   90.00
_cell.angle_gamma   90.00
#
_symmetry.space_group_name_H-M   'P 1'
#
loop_
_entity.id
_entity.type
_entity.pdbx_description
1 polymer ?
#
loop_
_entity_poly.entity_id
_entity_poly.type
_entity_poly.pdbx_seq_one_letter_code
_entity_poly.pdbx_strand_id
1 'polypeptide(L)'
;MNDATPYLDEVIQAHEAIERWFAVEEDDAALQRLLARFSPRFSMVTPLGRALDVDALRVLFRAAGGQKKGFRIQLSELRVIALHQRGATVSYREQQSDASGVHTDRRSTVVFEKLETGRVLWLHLQETFCAE
;
A
#
# COMPACT_ATOMS: atom_id res chain seq x y z
N MET A 1 12.60 -13.49 -19.19
CA MET A 1 11.78 -13.78 -17.98
C MET A 1 11.53 -12.45 -17.30
N ASN A 2 10.27 -12.06 -17.12
CA ASN A 2 9.97 -10.88 -16.30
C ASN A 2 10.21 -11.26 -14.83
N ASP A 3 11.12 -10.55 -14.17
CA ASP A 3 11.40 -10.73 -12.75
C ASP A 3 10.23 -10.21 -11.91
N ALA A 4 9.67 -11.08 -11.08
CA ALA A 4 8.55 -10.80 -10.19
C ALA A 4 8.98 -10.09 -8.89
N THR A 5 10.25 -10.25 -8.51
CA THR A 5 10.82 -9.80 -7.23
C THR A 5 10.56 -8.32 -6.94
N PRO A 6 10.77 -7.38 -7.89
CA PRO A 6 10.57 -5.95 -7.62
C PRO A 6 9.14 -5.58 -7.21
N TYR A 7 8.13 -6.34 -7.64
CA TYR A 7 6.73 -6.05 -7.30
C TYR A 7 6.36 -6.56 -5.91
N LEU A 8 6.91 -7.71 -5.49
CA LEU A 8 6.70 -8.24 -4.14
C LEU A 8 7.46 -7.39 -3.11
N ASP A 9 8.69 -7.00 -3.44
CA ASP A 9 9.49 -6.09 -2.61
C ASP A 9 8.78 -4.73 -2.45
N GLU A 10 8.17 -4.21 -3.51
CA GLU A 10 7.42 -2.96 -3.46
C GLU A 10 6.20 -3.06 -2.52
N VAL A 11 5.48 -4.19 -2.52
CA VAL A 11 4.41 -4.44 -1.53
C VAL A 11 4.97 -4.35 -0.12
N ILE A 12 6.06 -5.06 0.18
CA ILE A 12 6.64 -5.10 1.53
C ILE A 12 7.10 -3.70 1.96
N GLN A 13 7.95 -3.06 1.16
CA GLN A 13 8.54 -1.76 1.49
C GLN A 13 7.50 -0.64 1.60
N ALA A 14 6.42 -0.68 0.80
CA ALA A 14 5.35 0.30 0.92
C ALA A 14 4.63 0.15 2.27
N HIS A 15 4.32 -1.07 2.70
CA HIS A 15 3.65 -1.28 3.99
C HIS A 15 4.56 -0.99 5.18
N GLU A 16 5.86 -1.27 5.10
CA GLU A 16 6.82 -0.83 6.13
C GLU A 16 6.84 0.70 6.27
N ALA A 17 6.82 1.42 5.13
CA ALA A 17 6.76 2.88 5.12
C ALA A 17 5.43 3.41 5.68
N ILE A 18 4.30 2.78 5.35
CA ILE A 18 2.97 3.13 5.89
C ILE A 18 2.90 2.85 7.39
N GLU A 19 3.39 1.68 7.83
CA GLU A 19 3.43 1.31 9.25
C GLU A 19 4.18 2.39 10.04
N ARG A 20 5.40 2.70 9.59
CA ARG A 20 6.25 3.70 10.24
C ARG A 20 5.59 5.08 10.27
N TRP A 21 5.03 5.52 9.15
CA TRP A 21 4.35 6.81 9.02
C TRP A 21 3.15 6.95 9.98
N PHE A 22 2.36 5.89 10.15
CA PHE A 22 1.22 5.92 11.08
C PHE A 22 1.63 5.76 12.55
N ALA A 23 2.71 5.01 12.82
CA ALA A 23 3.15 4.70 14.18
C ALA A 23 3.97 5.82 14.85
N VAL A 24 4.71 6.61 14.06
CA VAL A 24 5.68 7.60 14.55
C VAL A 24 5.45 8.94 13.85
N GLU A 25 5.57 10.04 14.59
CA GLU A 25 5.59 11.38 14.00
C GLU A 25 6.89 11.55 13.21
N GLU A 26 6.76 11.85 11.93
CA GLU A 26 7.86 11.93 10.96
C GLU A 26 7.78 13.25 10.19
N ASP A 27 8.87 13.64 9.53
CA ASP A 27 8.93 14.89 8.78
C ASP A 27 8.14 14.86 7.45
N ASP A 28 7.90 16.04 6.89
CA ASP A 28 7.23 16.17 5.58
C ASP A 28 8.01 15.43 4.47
N ALA A 29 9.33 15.31 4.59
CA ALA A 29 10.14 14.58 3.62
C ALA A 29 9.82 13.08 3.62
N ALA A 30 9.51 12.48 4.78
CA ALA A 30 9.02 11.11 4.88
C ALA A 30 7.67 10.94 4.19
N LEU A 31 6.74 11.88 4.40
CA LEU A 31 5.46 11.89 3.68
C LEU A 31 5.65 11.98 2.16
N GLN A 32 6.55 12.85 1.68
CA GLN A 32 6.83 12.94 0.24
C GLN A 32 7.43 11.65 -0.31
N ARG A 33 8.35 10.99 0.41
CA ARG A 33 8.91 9.68 0.00
C ARG A 33 7.83 8.60 -0.08
N LEU A 34 6.90 8.56 0.88
CA LEU A 34 5.77 7.63 0.87
C LEU A 34 4.85 7.89 -0.33
N LEU A 35 4.45 9.15 -0.53
CA LEU A 35 3.57 9.54 -1.62
C LEU A 35 4.19 9.32 -3.00
N ALA A 36 5.52 9.43 -3.11
CA ALA A 36 6.22 9.21 -4.37
C ALA A 36 6.09 7.78 -4.90
N ARG A 37 5.69 6.80 -4.07
CA ARG A 37 5.45 5.41 -4.50
C ARG A 37 4.20 5.26 -5.37
N PHE A 38 3.29 6.23 -5.30
CA PHE A 38 2.02 6.20 -6.01
C PHE A 38 2.11 6.95 -7.34
N SER A 39 1.49 6.36 -8.37
CA SER A 39 1.31 7.03 -9.66
C SER A 39 0.48 8.31 -9.50
N PRO A 40 0.72 9.37 -10.28
CA PRO A 40 -0.23 10.48 -10.41
C PRO A 40 -1.61 10.03 -10.90
N ARG A 41 -1.72 8.84 -11.52
CA ARG A 41 -2.98 8.23 -11.96
C ARG A 41 -3.53 7.21 -10.97
N PHE A 42 -3.01 7.20 -9.74
CA PHE A 42 -3.41 6.23 -8.74
C PHE A 42 -4.90 6.33 -8.41
N SER A 43 -5.51 5.18 -8.19
CA SER A 43 -6.86 5.04 -7.66
C SER A 43 -6.94 3.86 -6.70
N MET A 44 -7.86 3.90 -5.74
CA MET A 44 -8.17 2.74 -4.93
C MET A 44 -9.64 2.62 -4.55
N VAL A 45 -10.03 1.39 -4.22
CA VAL A 45 -11.27 1.08 -3.51
C VAL A 45 -10.90 0.56 -2.14
N THR A 46 -11.30 1.29 -1.10
CA THR A 46 -11.05 0.90 0.30
C THR A 46 -11.90 -0.33 0.68
N PRO A 47 -11.63 -0.99 1.82
CA PRO A 47 -12.43 -2.14 2.26
C PRO A 47 -13.91 -1.82 2.49
N LEU A 48 -14.25 -0.54 2.70
CA LEU A 48 -15.62 -0.04 2.85
C LEU A 48 -16.26 0.39 1.51
N GLY A 49 -15.63 0.06 0.38
CA GLY A 49 -16.15 0.36 -0.95
C GLY A 49 -16.01 1.83 -1.38
N ARG A 50 -15.27 2.66 -0.63
CA ARG A 50 -15.05 4.06 -1.01
C ARG A 50 -13.96 4.14 -2.06
N ALA A 51 -14.21 4.89 -3.13
CA ALA A 51 -13.19 5.23 -4.11
C ALA A 51 -12.35 6.42 -3.61
N LEU A 52 -11.02 6.30 -3.72
CA LEU A 52 -10.07 7.39 -3.47
C LEU A 52 -9.15 7.54 -4.68
N ASP A 53 -8.88 8.78 -5.07
CA ASP A 53 -7.81 9.11 -6.02
C ASP A 53 -6.52 9.46 -5.26
N VAL A 54 -5.49 9.85 -6.00
CA VAL A 54 -4.18 10.22 -5.43
C VAL A 54 -4.27 11.42 -4.48
N ASP A 55 -5.15 12.39 -4.72
CA ASP A 55 -5.26 13.58 -3.88
C ASP A 55 -6.00 13.29 -2.58
N ALA A 56 -7.07 12.49 -2.63
CA ALA A 56 -7.74 11.98 -1.45
C ALA A 56 -6.81 11.10 -0.59
N LEU A 57 -5.97 10.28 -1.24
CA LEU A 57 -4.94 9.49 -0.56
C LEU A 57 -3.91 10.37 0.16
N ARG A 58 -3.47 11.47 -0.47
CA ARG A 58 -2.55 12.44 0.13
C ARG A 58 -3.11 13.07 1.39
N VAL A 59 -4.38 13.48 1.36
CA VAL A 59 -5.07 14.04 2.52
C VAL A 59 -5.16 13.00 3.64
N LEU A 60 -5.48 11.74 3.31
CA LEU A 60 -5.53 10.63 4.27
C LEU A 60 -4.18 10.44 4.95
N PHE A 61 -3.09 10.32 4.19
CA PHE A 61 -1.77 10.13 4.79
C PHE A 61 -1.37 11.29 5.67
N ARG A 62 -1.59 12.54 5.24
CA ARG A 62 -1.29 13.73 6.04
C ARG A 62 -2.05 13.74 7.37
N ALA A 63 -3.33 13.35 7.36
CA ALA A 63 -4.16 13.32 8.56
C ALA A 63 -3.78 12.18 9.53
N ALA A 64 -3.20 11.09 9.04
CA ALA A 64 -2.94 9.89 9.83
C ALA A 64 -1.51 9.76 10.36
N GLY A 65 -0.60 10.67 9.98
CA GLY A 65 0.80 10.67 10.42
C GLY A 65 0.93 10.69 11.96
N GLY A 66 1.64 9.72 12.52
CA GLY A 66 1.87 9.57 13.96
C GLY A 66 0.62 9.34 14.82
N GLN A 67 -0.56 9.13 14.22
CA GLN A 67 -1.83 9.04 14.98
C GLN A 67 -2.10 7.66 15.56
N LYS A 68 -1.44 6.60 15.10
CA LYS A 68 -1.73 5.21 15.49
C LYS A 68 -0.58 4.59 16.27
N LYS A 69 -0.54 4.85 17.59
CA LYS A 69 0.50 4.29 18.46
C LYS A 69 0.54 2.76 18.40
N GLY A 70 1.74 2.20 18.24
CA GLY A 70 1.95 0.76 18.18
C GLY A 70 1.34 0.09 16.95
N PHE A 71 1.02 0.86 15.91
CA PHE A 71 0.48 0.32 14.66
C PHE A 71 1.47 -0.64 14.01
N ARG A 72 0.96 -1.80 13.60
CA ARG A 72 1.70 -2.88 12.94
C ARG A 72 0.94 -3.40 11.74
N ILE A 73 1.69 -3.78 10.71
CA ILE A 73 1.20 -4.45 9.51
C ILE A 73 1.95 -5.78 9.37
N GLN A 74 1.19 -6.86 9.21
CA GLN A 74 1.71 -8.18 8.86
C GLN A 74 1.20 -8.57 7.48
N LEU A 75 2.12 -8.89 6.59
CA LEU A 75 1.82 -9.33 5.23
C LEU A 75 1.94 -10.85 5.12
N SER A 76 1.00 -11.46 4.44
CA SER A 76 1.01 -12.88 4.11
C SER A 76 0.35 -13.14 2.75
N GLU A 77 0.40 -14.38 2.27
CA GLU A 77 -0.25 -14.77 1.02
C GLU A 77 0.15 -13.92 -0.21
N LEU A 78 1.39 -13.39 -0.23
CA LEU A 78 1.89 -12.59 -1.34
C LEU A 78 1.99 -13.44 -2.61
N ARG A 79 1.35 -12.99 -3.68
CA ARG A 79 1.27 -13.73 -4.94
C ARG A 79 1.21 -12.80 -6.14
N VAL A 80 2.11 -13.00 -7.10
CA VAL A 80 1.96 -12.39 -8.43
C VAL A 80 0.84 -13.11 -9.19
N ILE A 81 -0.20 -12.36 -9.58
CA ILE A 81 -1.31 -12.87 -10.39
C ILE A 81 -0.93 -12.86 -11.88
N ALA A 82 -0.34 -11.76 -12.35
CA ALA A 82 0.04 -11.59 -13.73
C ALA A 82 1.24 -10.64 -13.87
N LEU A 83 2.13 -10.95 -14.82
CA LEU A 83 3.19 -10.06 -15.27
C LEU A 83 2.82 -9.50 -16.64
N HIS A 84 3.01 -8.20 -16.83
CA HIS A 84 2.81 -7.54 -18.11
C HIS A 84 4.06 -6.73 -18.51
N GLN A 85 4.13 -6.29 -19.76
CA GLN A 85 5.30 -5.59 -20.29
C GLN A 85 5.71 -4.37 -19.45
N ARG A 86 4.72 -3.69 -18.85
CA ARG A 86 4.91 -2.46 -18.07
C ARG A 86 4.44 -2.58 -16.62
N GLY A 87 4.57 -3.74 -15.97
CA GLY A 87 4.18 -3.90 -14.57
C GLY A 87 3.73 -5.30 -14.17
N ALA A 88 2.98 -5.37 -13.07
CA ALA A 88 2.39 -6.60 -12.56
C ALA A 88 1.07 -6.36 -11.83
N THR A 89 0.25 -7.41 -11.72
CA THR A 89 -0.85 -7.49 -10.77
C THR A 89 -0.46 -8.46 -9.65
N VAL A 90 -0.61 -8.03 -8.40
CA VAL A 90 -0.21 -8.77 -7.21
C VAL A 90 -1.38 -8.84 -6.24
N SER A 91 -1.54 -9.98 -5.58
CA SER A 91 -2.44 -10.16 -4.44
C SER A 91 -1.62 -10.34 -3.17
N TYR A 92 -2.16 -9.88 -2.05
CA TYR A 92 -1.60 -10.14 -0.72
C TYR A 92 -2.72 -10.07 0.33
N ARG A 93 -2.44 -10.61 1.52
CA ARG A 93 -3.25 -10.43 2.71
C ARG A 93 -2.49 -9.54 3.69
N GLU A 94 -3.24 -8.65 4.33
CA GLU A 94 -2.72 -7.66 5.25
C GLU A 94 -3.51 -7.73 6.56
N GLN A 95 -2.79 -7.91 7.66
CA GLN A 95 -3.34 -7.85 9.00
C GLN A 95 -2.77 -6.62 9.70
N GLN A 96 -3.65 -5.77 10.19
CA GLN A 96 -3.28 -4.56 10.93
C GLN A 96 -3.64 -4.72 12.40
N SER A 97 -2.79 -4.22 13.28
CA SER A 97 -3.09 -4.11 14.72
C SER A 97 -2.54 -2.80 15.29
N ASP A 98 -3.10 -2.31 16.38
CA ASP A 98 -2.54 -1.17 17.14
C ASP A 98 -2.64 -1.35 18.66
N ALA A 99 -2.08 -0.39 19.42
CA ALA A 99 -2.06 -0.44 20.87
C ALA A 99 -3.43 -0.21 21.53
N SER A 100 -4.46 0.19 20.77
CA SER A 100 -5.83 0.32 21.28
C SER A 100 -6.59 -1.00 21.30
N GLY A 101 -6.02 -2.06 20.70
CA GLY A 101 -6.65 -3.37 20.57
C GLY A 101 -7.43 -3.55 19.28
N VAL A 102 -7.40 -2.58 18.36
CA VAL A 102 -7.96 -2.75 17.01
C VAL A 102 -7.16 -3.81 16.27
N HIS A 103 -7.87 -4.77 15.67
CA HIS A 103 -7.32 -5.73 14.72
C HIS A 103 -8.19 -5.74 13.47
N THR A 104 -7.57 -5.65 12.29
CA THR A 104 -8.29 -5.78 11.01
C THR A 104 -7.52 -6.71 10.09
N ASP A 105 -8.27 -7.41 9.25
CA ASP A 105 -7.73 -8.35 8.28
C ASP A 105 -8.38 -8.07 6.93
N ARG A 106 -7.55 -7.95 5.88
CA ARG A 106 -8.01 -7.66 4.54
C ARG A 106 -7.19 -8.41 3.49
N ARG A 107 -7.84 -8.67 2.36
CA ARG A 107 -7.20 -9.11 1.13
C ARG A 107 -7.16 -7.96 0.14
N SER A 108 -6.05 -7.87 -0.56
CA SER A 108 -5.75 -6.75 -1.44
C SER A 108 -5.30 -7.25 -2.80
N THR A 109 -5.76 -6.57 -3.86
CA THR A 109 -5.23 -6.70 -5.21
C THR A 109 -4.66 -5.35 -5.64
N VAL A 110 -3.38 -5.34 -6.00
CA VAL A 110 -2.67 -4.17 -6.52
C VAL A 110 -2.31 -4.37 -7.98
N VAL A 111 -2.47 -3.30 -8.75
CA VAL A 111 -1.89 -3.16 -10.09
C VAL A 111 -0.74 -2.17 -10.01
N PHE A 112 0.43 -2.63 -10.45
CA PHE A 112 1.63 -1.82 -10.57
C PHE A 112 1.84 -1.38 -12.02
N GLU A 113 2.34 -0.16 -12.20
CA GLU A 113 3.00 0.25 -13.44
C GLU A 113 4.51 0.31 -13.24
N LYS A 114 5.26 -0.07 -14.27
CA LYS A 114 6.71 0.05 -14.33
C LYS A 114 7.06 1.09 -15.39
N LEU A 115 7.74 2.14 -14.95
CA LEU A 115 8.24 3.20 -15.82
C LEU A 115 9.43 2.69 -16.66
N GLU A 116 9.76 3.40 -17.74
CA GLU A 116 10.94 3.10 -18.57
C GLU A 116 12.24 3.16 -17.77
N THR A 117 12.29 4.00 -16.72
CA THR A 117 13.40 4.08 -15.77
C THR A 117 13.56 2.82 -14.89
N GLY A 118 12.63 1.88 -14.98
CA GLY A 118 12.59 0.66 -14.16
C GLY A 118 11.85 0.82 -12.83
N ARG A 119 11.45 2.04 -12.47
CA ARG A 119 10.72 2.34 -11.23
C ARG A 119 9.32 1.73 -11.25
N VAL A 120 8.96 1.04 -10.17
CA VAL A 120 7.61 0.48 -9.94
C VAL A 120 6.78 1.50 -9.17
N LEU A 121 5.54 1.72 -9.61
CA LEU A 121 4.58 2.63 -8.97
C LEU A 121 3.24 1.95 -8.78
N TRP A 122 2.58 2.25 -7.68
CA TRP A 122 1.20 1.83 -7.41
C TRP A 122 0.27 2.56 -8.37
N LEU A 123 -0.46 1.81 -9.20
CA LEU A 123 -1.43 2.36 -10.16
C LEU A 123 -2.87 2.17 -9.69
N HIS A 124 -3.19 1.00 -9.15
CA HIS A 124 -4.51 0.75 -8.58
C HIS A 124 -4.41 -0.19 -7.37
N LEU A 125 -5.29 -0.01 -6.39
CA LEU A 125 -5.42 -0.90 -5.24
C LEU A 125 -6.90 -1.14 -4.92
N GLN A 126 -7.28 -2.39 -4.72
CA GLN A 126 -8.58 -2.71 -4.17
C GLN A 126 -8.41 -3.63 -2.97
N GLU A 127 -9.11 -3.29 -1.89
CA GLU A 127 -9.06 -4.03 -0.63
C GLU A 127 -10.45 -4.59 -0.28
N THR A 128 -10.49 -5.68 0.48
CA THR A 128 -11.72 -6.28 0.98
C THR A 128 -11.46 -6.85 2.37
N PHE A 129 -12.29 -6.52 3.35
CA PHE A 129 -12.17 -7.12 4.69
C PHE A 129 -12.41 -8.63 4.62
N CYS A 130 -11.61 -9.38 5.37
CA CYS A 130 -11.89 -10.78 5.64
C CYS A 130 -13.04 -10.87 6.66
N ALA A 131 -13.95 -11.83 6.47
CA ALA A 131 -14.90 -12.17 7.51
C ALA A 131 -14.15 -12.86 8.66
N GLU A 132 -14.59 -12.61 9.90
CA GLU A 132 -14.17 -13.37 11.08
C GLU A 132 -14.58 -14.86 10.98
#